data_AF-A0A165Z2A2-F1
#
_entry.id   AF-A0A165Z2A2-F1
#
_cell.length_a   1.000
_cell.length_b   1.000
_cell.length_c   1.000
_cell.angle_alpha   90.00
_cell.angle_beta   90.00
_cell.angle_gamma   90.00
#
_symmetry.space_group_name_H-M   'P 1'
#
loop_
_entity.id
_entity.type
_entity.pdbx_description
1 polymer ?
#
loop_
_entity_poly.entity_id
_entity_poly.type
_entity_poly.pdbx_seq_one_letter_code
_entity_poly.pdbx_strand_id
1 'polypeptide(L)'
;MRKVVGGIVDRFVENEAIIYTDEYVIYNNLINHEKVVNHHTVNHGGGEFARGEVHVNNNENRHSLLRRFLRIFRGVSKDNLQGYILLEQFRINYKTDSYDMILQTIIE
;
A
#
# COMPACT_ATOMS: atom_id res chain seq x y z
N MET A 1 15.16 -4.19 4.86
CA MET A 1 14.15 -3.11 4.73
C MET A 1 14.38 -2.21 3.52
N ARG A 2 15.52 -1.54 3.34
CA ARG A 2 15.80 -0.72 2.14
C ARG A 2 15.62 -1.47 0.81
N LYS A 3 16.10 -2.72 0.73
CA LYS A 3 15.91 -3.61 -0.44
C LYS A 3 14.44 -4.02 -0.67
N VAL A 4 13.60 -3.99 0.35
CA VAL A 4 12.19 -4.40 0.25
C VAL A 4 11.39 -3.33 -0.47
N VAL A 5 11.52 -2.07 -0.05
CA VAL A 5 10.78 -0.96 -0.66
C VAL A 5 11.23 -0.75 -2.11
N GLY A 6 12.54 -0.77 -2.39
CA GLY A 6 13.05 -0.72 -3.76
C GLY A 6 12.51 -1.86 -4.62
N GLY A 7 12.54 -3.11 -4.13
CA GLY A 7 12.00 -4.25 -4.86
C GLY A 7 10.48 -4.17 -5.14
N ILE A 8 9.71 -3.45 -4.31
CA ILE A 8 8.30 -3.15 -4.60
C ILE A 8 8.21 -2.15 -5.77
N VAL A 9 9.03 -1.11 -5.79
CA VAL A 9 9.11 -0.17 -6.93
C VAL A 9 9.49 -0.91 -8.21
N ASP A 10 10.51 -1.76 -8.16
CA ASP A 10 10.94 -2.56 -9.31
C ASP A 10 9.81 -3.41 -9.88
N ARG A 11 9.02 -4.03 -9.00
CA ARG A 11 7.93 -4.94 -9.36
C ARG A 11 6.69 -4.24 -9.91
N PHE A 12 6.33 -3.07 -9.39
CA PHE A 12 5.04 -2.44 -9.66
C PHE A 12 5.12 -1.12 -10.44
N VAL A 13 6.31 -0.57 -10.64
CA VAL A 13 6.52 0.62 -11.46
C VAL A 13 7.18 0.21 -12.77
N GLU A 14 6.47 0.38 -13.88
CA GLU A 14 6.95 0.02 -15.22
C GLU A 14 8.01 1.00 -15.72
N ASN A 15 7.73 2.31 -15.61
CA ASN A 15 8.59 3.40 -16.09
C ASN A 15 9.03 4.26 -14.90
N GLU A 16 8.72 5.54 -14.95
CA GLU A 16 9.04 6.53 -13.93
C GLU A 16 7.83 6.81 -13.03
N ALA A 17 8.10 7.08 -11.76
CA ALA A 17 7.07 7.46 -10.80
C ALA A 17 7.49 8.67 -9.95
N ILE A 18 6.48 9.49 -9.61
CA ILE A 18 6.54 10.40 -8.46
C ILE A 18 5.90 9.64 -7.30
N ILE A 19 6.63 9.50 -6.19
CA ILE A 19 6.15 8.77 -5.01
C ILE A 19 5.81 9.74 -3.88
N TYR A 20 4.66 9.54 -3.24
CA TYR A 20 4.24 10.24 -2.03
C TYR A 20 4.21 9.26 -0.84
N THR A 21 4.87 9.62 0.26
CA THR A 21 4.85 8.84 1.51
C THR A 21 4.62 9.72 2.74
N ASP A 22 4.44 9.10 3.89
CA ASP A 22 4.61 9.76 5.18
C ASP A 22 6.11 9.96 5.49
N GLU A 23 6.41 10.46 6.69
CA GLU A 23 7.76 10.71 7.19
C GLU A 23 8.53 9.45 7.64
N TYR A 24 8.02 8.24 7.39
CA TYR A 24 8.66 7.04 7.91
C TYR A 24 10.01 6.75 7.23
N VAL A 25 11.05 6.61 8.06
CA VAL A 25 12.46 6.52 7.63
C VAL A 25 12.79 5.38 6.67
N ILE A 26 11.92 4.38 6.53
CA ILE A 26 12.11 3.28 5.57
C ILE A 26 12.10 3.79 4.12
N TYR A 27 11.40 4.89 3.86
CA TYR A 27 11.21 5.48 2.53
C TYR A 27 12.36 6.40 2.10
N ASN A 28 13.23 6.83 3.00
CA ASN A 28 14.24 7.88 2.74
C ASN A 28 15.18 7.60 1.55
N ASN A 29 15.36 6.34 1.14
CA ASN A 29 16.22 5.99 0.00
C ASN A 29 15.48 5.93 -1.34
N LEU A 30 14.17 6.14 -1.37
CA LEU A 30 13.39 6.11 -2.62
C LEU A 30 13.87 7.17 -3.61
N ILE A 31 14.29 8.34 -3.14
CA ILE A 31 14.84 9.39 -4.01
C ILE A 31 16.10 8.95 -4.80
N ASN A 32 16.80 7.93 -4.34
CA ASN A 32 17.99 7.39 -5.01
C ASN A 32 17.65 6.19 -5.93
N HIS A 33 16.38 5.82 -6.06
CA HIS A 33 15.94 4.71 -6.90
C HIS A 33 15.79 5.16 -8.35
N GLU A 34 16.31 4.37 -9.30
CA GLU A 34 16.39 4.77 -10.72
C GLU A 34 15.03 5.12 -11.36
N LYS A 35 13.96 4.42 -10.95
CA LYS A 35 12.58 4.65 -11.40
C LYS A 35 11.85 5.81 -10.71
N VAL A 36 12.45 6.45 -9.71
CA VAL A 36 11.77 7.47 -8.89
C VAL A 36 12.27 8.85 -9.29
N VAL A 37 11.46 9.56 -10.08
CA VAL A 37 11.79 10.91 -10.56
C VAL A 37 11.72 11.93 -9.44
N ASN A 38 10.77 11.74 -8.51
CA ASN A 38 10.66 12.57 -7.33
C ASN A 38 10.03 11.80 -6.18
N HIS A 39 10.42 12.13 -4.95
CA HIS A 39 9.86 11.57 -3.72
C HIS A 39 9.47 12.72 -2.79
N HIS A 40 8.16 12.86 -2.55
CA HIS A 40 7.65 13.82 -1.58
C HIS A 40 7.12 13.11 -0.34
N THR A 41 7.21 13.83 0.78
CA THR A 41 6.75 13.35 2.08
C THR A 41 5.83 14.37 2.73
N VAL A 42 4.84 13.91 3.48
CA VAL A 42 4.14 14.74 4.48
C VAL A 42 4.70 14.42 5.88
N ASN A 43 4.79 15.43 6.75
CA ASN A 43 5.26 15.24 8.13
C ASN A 43 4.10 15.31 9.13
N HIS A 44 3.48 14.17 9.42
CA HIS A 44 2.36 14.08 10.36
C HIS A 44 2.78 14.45 11.79
N GLY A 45 3.98 14.05 12.23
CA GLY A 45 4.54 14.46 13.51
C GLY A 45 4.69 15.99 13.67
N GLY A 46 4.84 16.71 12.58
CA GLY A 46 4.87 18.18 12.51
C GLY A 46 3.51 18.84 12.31
N GLY A 47 2.41 18.07 12.29
CA GLY A 47 1.06 18.58 12.02
C GLY A 47 0.75 18.82 10.53
N GLU A 48 1.60 18.34 9.63
CA GLU A 48 1.32 18.37 8.19
C GLU A 48 0.57 17.10 7.78
N PHE A 49 -0.65 17.26 7.27
CA PHE A 49 -1.45 16.15 6.76
C PHE A 49 -1.53 16.13 5.23
N ALA A 50 -1.40 17.29 4.59
CA ALA A 50 -1.35 17.43 3.14
C ALA A 50 -0.65 18.74 2.76
N ARG A 51 -0.06 18.77 1.57
CA ARG A 51 0.53 19.96 0.96
C ARG A 51 0.18 20.00 -0.52
N GLY A 52 -0.95 20.61 -0.84
CA GLY A 52 -1.55 20.51 -2.18
C GLY A 52 -1.84 19.05 -2.52
N GLU A 53 -1.31 18.58 -3.65
CA GLU A 53 -1.45 17.19 -4.11
C GLU A 53 -0.56 16.18 -3.34
N VAL A 54 0.39 16.67 -2.53
CA VAL A 54 1.25 15.79 -1.72
C VAL A 54 0.49 15.36 -0.47
N HIS A 55 -0.04 14.13 -0.49
CA HIS A 55 -0.72 13.52 0.65
C HIS A 55 -0.71 11.99 0.55
N VAL A 56 -0.99 11.30 1.66
CA VAL A 56 -1.13 9.83 1.71
C VAL A 56 -2.56 9.35 2.05
N ASN A 57 -3.54 10.25 1.99
CA ASN A 57 -4.94 10.00 2.38
C ASN A 57 -5.56 8.76 1.72
N ASN A 58 -5.21 8.47 0.46
CA ASN A 58 -5.68 7.27 -0.23
C ASN A 58 -5.21 6.00 0.51
N ASN A 59 -3.94 5.94 0.91
CA ASN A 59 -3.37 4.81 1.64
C ASN A 59 -4.00 4.71 3.04
N GLU A 60 -4.16 5.82 3.75
CA GLU A 60 -4.80 5.86 5.07
C GLU A 60 -6.26 5.41 5.03
N ASN A 61 -7.00 5.80 3.98
CA ASN A 61 -8.36 5.34 3.73
C ASN A 61 -8.38 3.81 3.53
N ARG A 62 -7.50 3.28 2.69
CA ARG A 62 -7.36 1.82 2.46
C ARG A 62 -7.06 1.08 3.76
N HIS A 63 -6.15 1.59 4.59
CA HIS A 63 -5.85 1.00 5.89
C HIS A 63 -7.06 1.02 6.83
N SER A 64 -7.90 2.05 6.77
CA SER A 64 -9.13 2.14 7.57
C SER A 64 -10.17 1.09 7.15
N LEU A 65 -10.29 0.82 5.85
CA LEU A 65 -11.13 -0.27 5.33
C LEU A 65 -10.57 -1.64 5.71
N LEU A 66 -9.27 -1.88 5.50
CA LEU A 66 -8.61 -3.13 5.87
C LEU A 66 -8.77 -3.44 7.36
N ARG A 67 -8.59 -2.46 8.25
CA ARG A 67 -8.84 -2.64 9.69
C ARG A 67 -10.29 -3.04 9.98
N ARG A 68 -11.27 -2.48 9.26
CA ARG A 68 -12.67 -2.86 9.41
C ARG A 68 -12.92 -4.29 8.95
N PHE A 69 -12.36 -4.67 7.82
CA PHE A 69 -12.42 -6.03 7.33
C PHE A 69 -11.77 -7.00 8.33
N LEU A 70 -10.54 -6.75 8.79
CA LEU A 70 -9.85 -7.65 9.72
C LEU A 70 -10.59 -7.85 11.05
N ARG A 71 -11.40 -6.88 11.50
CA ARG A 71 -12.23 -7.01 12.71
C ARG A 71 -13.37 -8.04 12.60
N ILE A 72 -13.74 -8.48 11.39
CA ILE A 72 -14.73 -9.57 11.26
C ILE A 72 -14.18 -10.91 11.76
N PHE A 73 -12.84 -11.05 11.77
CA PHE A 73 -12.17 -12.22 12.31
C PHE A 73 -11.92 -12.04 13.82
N ARG A 74 -12.07 -13.11 14.59
CA ARG A 74 -11.78 -13.12 16.05
C ARG A 74 -10.28 -13.28 16.31
N GLY A 75 -9.48 -12.40 15.72
CA GLY A 75 -8.03 -12.49 15.67
C GLY A 75 -7.53 -12.72 14.23
N VAL A 76 -6.34 -12.21 13.95
CA VAL A 76 -5.70 -12.31 12.62
C VAL A 76 -4.60 -13.35 12.71
N SER A 77 -4.74 -14.45 11.96
CA SER A 77 -3.65 -15.42 11.79
C SER A 77 -2.51 -14.80 10.98
N LYS A 78 -1.28 -14.90 11.50
CA LYS A 78 -0.08 -14.44 10.78
C LYS A 78 0.16 -15.25 9.51
N ASP A 79 -0.08 -16.56 9.56
CA ASP A 79 0.12 -17.47 8.44
C ASP A 79 -0.87 -17.17 7.29
N ASN A 80 -2.05 -16.65 7.62
CA ASN A 80 -3.08 -16.30 6.64
C ASN A 80 -3.11 -14.81 6.28
N LEU A 81 -2.20 -13.99 6.82
CA LEU A 81 -2.24 -12.54 6.68
C LEU A 81 -2.27 -12.10 5.20
N GLN A 82 -1.48 -12.76 4.36
CA GLN A 82 -1.42 -12.46 2.93
C GLN A 82 -2.79 -12.68 2.26
N GLY A 83 -3.47 -13.78 2.57
CA GLY A 83 -4.79 -14.09 2.01
C GLY A 83 -5.86 -13.06 2.41
N TYR A 84 -5.85 -12.59 3.65
CA TYR A 84 -6.76 -11.52 4.09
C TYR A 84 -6.53 -10.23 3.30
N ILE A 85 -5.26 -9.84 3.11
CA ILE A 85 -4.90 -8.62 2.38
C ILE A 85 -5.28 -8.74 0.90
N LEU A 86 -4.97 -9.87 0.26
CA LEU A 86 -5.32 -10.12 -1.15
C LEU A 86 -6.83 -10.06 -1.38
N LEU A 87 -7.62 -10.63 -0.47
CA LEU A 87 -9.07 -10.60 -0.58
C LEU A 87 -9.63 -9.17 -0.47
N GLU A 88 -9.12 -8.36 0.46
CA GLU A 88 -9.55 -6.96 0.60
C GLU A 88 -9.10 -6.12 -0.60
N GLN A 89 -7.87 -6.33 -1.08
CA GLN A 89 -7.37 -5.70 -2.30
C GLN A 89 -8.25 -6.04 -3.51
N PHE A 90 -8.63 -7.31 -3.67
CA PHE A 90 -9.51 -7.76 -4.74
C PHE A 90 -10.86 -7.02 -4.70
N ARG A 91 -11.53 -7.00 -3.54
CA ARG A 91 -12.82 -6.33 -3.39
C ARG A 91 -12.74 -4.84 -3.73
N ILE A 92 -11.67 -4.18 -3.29
CA ILE A 92 -11.45 -2.75 -3.56
C ILE A 92 -11.24 -2.48 -5.05
N ASN A 93 -10.44 -3.31 -5.73
CA ASN A 93 -10.06 -3.10 -7.13
C ASN A 93 -11.18 -3.47 -8.10
N TYR A 94 -11.83 -4.61 -7.89
CA TYR A 94 -12.79 -5.18 -8.83
C TYR A 94 -14.25 -4.91 -8.44
N LYS A 95 -14.52 -4.51 -7.20
CA LYS A 95 -15.87 -4.19 -6.69
C LYS A 95 -16.89 -5.31 -6.98
N THR A 96 -16.45 -6.56 -6.82
CA THR A 96 -17.25 -7.76 -7.07
C THR A 96 -16.94 -8.81 -6.01
N ASP A 97 -17.90 -9.73 -5.80
CA ASP A 97 -17.76 -10.90 -4.94
C ASP A 97 -17.72 -12.21 -5.76
N SER A 98 -17.36 -12.12 -7.05
CA SER A 98 -17.22 -13.28 -7.93
C SER A 98 -16.21 -14.29 -7.36
N TYR A 99 -16.72 -15.46 -6.99
CA TYR A 99 -15.93 -16.51 -6.36
C TYR A 99 -14.80 -17.01 -7.26
N ASP A 100 -15.07 -17.22 -8.54
CA ASP A 100 -14.08 -17.72 -9.51
C ASP A 100 -12.92 -16.73 -9.67
N MET A 101 -13.23 -15.42 -9.71
CA MET A 101 -12.20 -14.38 -9.81
C MET A 101 -11.39 -14.25 -8.52
N ILE A 102 -12.03 -14.41 -7.35
CA ILE A 102 -11.35 -14.42 -6.06
C ILE A 102 -10.37 -15.58 -5.98
N LEU A 103 -10.78 -16.78 -6.39
CA LEU A 103 -9.92 -17.96 -6.36
C LEU A 103 -8.69 -17.78 -7.25
N GLN A 104 -8.85 -17.26 -8.46
CA GLN A 104 -7.72 -16.94 -9.35
C GLN A 104 -6.76 -15.93 -8.69
N THR A 105 -7.27 -14.91 -8.02
CA THR A 105 -6.46 -13.85 -7.38
C THR A 105 -5.70 -14.34 -6.14
N ILE A 106 -6.19 -15.37 -5.44
CA ILE A 106 -5.59 -15.84 -4.18
C ILE A 106 -4.64 -17.02 -4.40
N ILE A 107 -4.85 -17.83 -5.44
CA ILE A 107 -4.11 -19.07 -5.70
C ILE A 107 -2.89 -18.83 -6.61
N GLU A 108 -2.92 -17.81 -7.47
CA GLU A 108 -1.83 -17.42 -8.39
C GLU A 108 -0.98 -16.26 -7.87
#